data_AF-A0A931QJY8-F1
#
_entry.id   AF-A0A931QJY8-F1
#
_cell.length_a   1.000
_cell.length_b   1.000
_cell.length_c   1.000
_cell.angle_alpha   90.00
_cell.angle_beta   90.00
_cell.angle_gamma   90.00
#
_symmetry.space_group_name_H-M   'P 1'
#
loop_
_entity.id
_entity.type
_entity.pdbx_description
1 polymer ?
#
loop_
_entity_poly.entity_id
_entity_poly.type
_entity_poly.pdbx_seq_one_letter_code
_entity_poly.pdbx_strand_id
1 'polypeptide(L)'
;MSVRMRASRGEKHLSGEETLVPRRDARRTVRTLLSRPVENGTESDKIVLTRERIDGKSVREVAALPVRSLEFGEVGPAREEMRSLLILSGVSPEAAAKGLRHIGRRPIAGAAILDAVTGDRLDPKPSKGVRV
;
A
#
# COMPACT_ATOMS: atom_id res chain seq x y z
N MET A 1 -7.23 2.77 18.74
CA MET A 1 -6.45 1.50 18.84
C MET A 1 -5.93 1.21 17.45
N SER A 2 -4.64 0.90 17.30
CA SER A 2 -4.14 0.30 16.07
C SER A 2 -4.39 -1.21 16.10
N VAL A 3 -4.89 -1.76 15.00
CA VAL A 3 -5.05 -3.20 14.79
C VAL A 3 -4.43 -3.54 13.44
N ARG A 4 -3.45 -4.45 13.45
CA ARG A 4 -2.70 -4.89 12.27
C ARG A 4 -2.76 -6.41 12.15
N MET A 5 -2.93 -6.92 10.95
CA MET A 5 -2.93 -8.35 10.64
C MET A 5 -2.01 -8.64 9.46
N ARG A 6 -1.28 -9.75 9.53
CA ARG A 6 -0.54 -10.32 8.41
C ARG A 6 -0.71 -11.83 8.37
N ALA A 7 -1.07 -12.34 7.20
CA ALA A 7 -1.14 -13.76 6.89
C ALA A 7 -0.04 -14.16 5.88
N SER A 8 0.55 -15.33 6.09
CA SER A 8 1.56 -15.92 5.21
C SER A 8 1.40 -17.44 5.09
N ARG A 9 2.01 -18.01 4.04
CA ARG A 9 2.27 -19.44 3.91
C ARG A 9 3.77 -19.63 3.64
N GLY A 10 4.50 -20.19 4.59
CA GLY A 10 5.96 -20.12 4.61
C GLY A 10 6.45 -18.66 4.53
N GLU A 11 7.29 -18.35 3.54
CA GLU A 11 7.78 -16.98 3.29
C GLU A 11 6.83 -16.12 2.42
N LYS A 12 5.80 -16.74 1.82
CA LYS A 12 4.89 -16.06 0.89
C LYS A 12 3.87 -15.21 1.65
N HIS A 13 3.80 -13.93 1.33
CA HIS A 13 2.73 -13.05 1.82
C HIS A 13 1.40 -13.38 1.12
N LEU A 14 0.32 -13.47 1.90
CA LEU A 14 -1.02 -13.76 1.38
C LEU A 14 -1.97 -12.58 1.56
N SER A 15 -2.03 -12.04 2.78
CA SER A 15 -2.94 -10.94 3.13
C SER A 15 -2.34 -10.09 4.23
N GLY A 16 -2.70 -8.82 4.26
CA GLY A 16 -2.35 -7.89 5.32
C GLY A 16 -3.33 -6.73 5.36
N GLU A 17 -3.59 -6.25 6.57
CA GLU A 17 -4.47 -5.11 6.79
C GLU A 17 -4.07 -4.37 8.05
N GLU A 18 -4.27 -3.05 8.03
CA GLU A 18 -4.05 -2.16 9.15
C GLU A 18 -5.24 -1.21 9.26
N THR A 19 -5.70 -0.98 10.49
CA THR A 19 -6.80 -0.06 10.76
C THR A 19 -6.69 0.59 12.13
N LEU A 20 -7.23 1.81 12.24
CA LEU A 20 -7.41 2.55 13.47
C LEU A 20 -8.88 2.52 13.86
N VAL A 21 -9.18 1.99 15.05
CA VAL A 21 -10.57 1.88 15.55
C VAL A 21 -10.72 2.38 16.98
N PRO A 22 -11.91 2.87 17.37
CA PRO A 22 -12.23 3.11 18.77
C PRO A 22 -12.00 1.87 19.64
N ARG A 23 -11.68 2.07 20.93
CA ARG A 23 -11.37 0.96 21.85
C ARG A 23 -12.49 -0.09 21.93
N ARG A 24 -13.74 0.34 21.88
CA ARG A 24 -14.94 -0.51 21.92
C ARG A 24 -15.02 -1.47 20.72
N ASP A 25 -14.55 -1.04 19.55
CA ASP A 25 -14.68 -1.78 18.30
C ASP A 25 -13.51 -2.75 18.08
N ALA A 26 -12.39 -2.56 18.77
CA ALA A 26 -11.17 -3.33 18.58
C ALA A 26 -11.37 -4.86 18.66
N ARG A 27 -12.23 -5.36 19.57
CA ARG A 27 -12.51 -6.81 19.65
C ARG A 27 -13.21 -7.34 18.40
N ARG A 28 -14.18 -6.59 17.88
CA ARG A 28 -14.90 -6.94 16.65
C ARG A 28 -13.94 -6.91 15.46
N THR A 29 -13.15 -5.86 15.33
CA THR A 29 -12.15 -5.71 14.26
C THR A 29 -11.16 -6.87 14.24
N VAL A 30 -10.64 -7.28 15.41
CA VAL A 30 -9.73 -8.44 15.50
C VAL A 30 -10.37 -9.71 14.92
N ARG A 31 -11.65 -9.97 15.23
CA ARG A 31 -12.36 -11.15 14.70
C ARG A 31 -12.52 -11.08 13.18
N THR A 32 -12.89 -9.91 12.65
CA THR A 32 -13.00 -9.69 11.21
C THR A 32 -11.67 -9.91 10.49
N LEU A 33 -10.56 -9.39 11.03
CA LEU A 33 -9.24 -9.59 10.41
C LEU A 33 -8.78 -11.04 10.46
N LEU A 34 -9.17 -11.80 11.49
CA LEU A 34 -8.83 -13.22 11.59
C LEU A 34 -9.57 -14.09 10.56
N SER A 35 -10.80 -13.74 10.14
CA SER A 35 -11.55 -14.55 9.16
C SER A 35 -11.10 -14.33 7.71
N ARG A 36 -10.52 -13.17 7.42
CA ARG A 36 -10.18 -12.72 6.05
C ARG A 36 -9.29 -13.67 5.24
N PRO A 37 -8.22 -14.28 5.78
CA PRO A 37 -7.38 -15.21 5.01
C PRO A 37 -8.16 -16.44 4.53
N VAL A 38 -9.14 -16.89 5.32
CA VAL A 38 -9.99 -18.05 5.01
C VAL A 38 -10.99 -17.74 3.89
N GLU A 39 -11.59 -16.55 3.93
CA GLU A 39 -12.62 -16.13 2.96
C GLU A 39 -12.08 -16.00 1.53
N ASN A 40 -10.78 -15.77 1.34
CA ASN A 40 -10.13 -15.66 0.03
C ASN A 40 -9.64 -17.01 -0.54
N GLY A 41 -10.10 -18.14 0.01
CA GLY A 41 -9.76 -19.49 -0.48
C GLY A 41 -8.27 -19.85 -0.36
N THR A 42 -7.50 -19.10 0.44
CA THR A 42 -6.05 -19.23 0.53
C THR A 42 -5.65 -19.56 1.95
N GLU A 43 -5.38 -20.85 2.21
CA GLU A 43 -5.00 -21.31 3.55
C GLU A 43 -3.61 -20.77 3.96
N SER A 44 -3.58 -19.95 5.00
CA SER A 44 -2.35 -19.45 5.63
C SER A 44 -1.91 -20.39 6.75
N ASP A 45 -0.61 -20.69 6.84
CA ASP A 45 -0.05 -21.45 7.96
C ASP A 45 0.33 -20.55 9.15
N LYS A 46 0.40 -19.24 8.93
CA LYS A 46 0.76 -18.25 9.95
C LYS A 46 -0.04 -16.97 9.81
N ILE A 47 -0.67 -16.56 10.92
CA ILE A 47 -1.31 -15.26 11.07
C ILE A 47 -0.69 -14.54 12.28
N VAL A 48 -0.24 -13.30 12.08
CA VAL A 48 0.21 -12.41 13.16
C VAL A 48 -0.79 -11.27 13.27
N LEU A 49 -1.35 -11.11 14.46
CA LEU A 49 -2.24 -10.00 14.78
C LEU A 49 -1.66 -9.17 15.91
N THR A 50 -1.61 -7.86 15.71
CA THR A 50 -1.10 -6.90 16.68
C THR A 50 -2.19 -5.90 17.00
N ARG A 51 -2.47 -5.69 18.29
CA ARG A 51 -3.38 -4.66 18.78
C ARG A 51 -2.64 -3.77 19.76
N GLU A 52 -2.53 -2.49 19.43
CA GLU A 52 -1.76 -1.53 20.20
C GLU A 52 -2.62 -0.33 20.57
N ARG A 53 -2.41 0.19 21.78
CA ARG A 53 -2.97 1.49 22.15
C ARG A 53 -2.11 2.55 21.48
N ILE A 54 -2.76 3.48 20.79
CA ILE A 54 -2.12 4.69 20.29
C ILE A 54 -2.59 5.88 21.13
N ASP A 55 -1.77 6.92 21.22
CA ASP A 55 -2.19 8.18 21.80
C ASP A 55 -3.24 8.81 20.88
N GLY A 56 -4.43 9.08 21.40
CA GLY A 56 -5.49 9.71 20.63
C GLY A 56 -5.12 11.10 20.13
N LYS A 57 -4.21 11.80 20.84
CA LYS A 57 -3.75 13.15 20.46
C LYS A 57 -2.92 13.17 19.18
N SER A 58 -2.38 12.02 18.75
CA SER A 58 -1.62 11.92 17.49
C SER A 58 -2.50 11.61 16.28
N VAL A 59 -3.78 11.33 16.48
CA VAL A 59 -4.72 11.04 15.38
C VAL A 59 -5.14 12.36 14.74
N ARG A 60 -4.97 12.47 13.43
CA ARG A 60 -5.46 13.60 12.64
C ARG A 60 -6.52 13.11 11.68
N GLU A 61 -7.66 13.79 11.68
CA GLU A 61 -8.66 13.60 10.64
C GLU A 61 -8.26 14.42 9.43
N VAL A 62 -8.29 13.79 8.25
CA VAL A 62 -8.00 14.43 6.97
C VAL A 62 -9.11 14.05 5.99
N ALA A 63 -9.50 14.99 5.14
CA ALA A 63 -10.45 14.70 4.08
C ALA A 63 -9.83 13.72 3.07
N ALA A 64 -10.64 12.80 2.55
CA ALA A 64 -10.23 11.97 1.43
C ALA A 64 -9.96 12.84 0.20
N LEU A 65 -8.97 12.46 -0.61
CA LEU A 65 -8.73 13.12 -1.89
C LEU A 65 -9.92 12.89 -2.84
N PRO A 66 -10.27 13.88 -3.69
CA PRO A 66 -11.27 13.67 -4.73
C PRO A 66 -10.91 12.49 -5.63
N VAL A 67 -11.87 11.59 -5.87
CA VAL A 67 -11.67 10.40 -6.69
C VAL A 67 -12.20 10.65 -8.10
N ARG A 68 -11.38 10.30 -9.10
CA ARG A 68 -11.77 10.26 -10.52
C ARG A 68 -11.34 8.93 -11.11
N SER A 69 -12.21 8.35 -11.94
CA SER A 69 -11.94 7.13 -12.71
C SER A 69 -11.80 7.50 -14.17
N LEU A 70 -10.73 7.01 -14.82
CA LEU A 70 -10.47 7.19 -16.25
C LEU A 70 -10.44 5.81 -16.90
N GLU A 71 -11.13 5.66 -18.03
CA GLU A 71 -11.22 4.40 -18.76
C GLU A 71 -10.41 4.48 -20.06
N PHE A 72 -9.69 3.40 -20.35
CA PHE A 72 -8.85 3.28 -21.54
C PHE A 72 -9.06 1.91 -22.17
N GLY A 73 -9.13 1.84 -23.50
CA GLY A 73 -9.23 0.57 -24.23
C GLY A 73 -7.91 -0.21 -24.31
N GLU A 74 -6.78 0.46 -24.10
CA GLU A 74 -5.44 -0.13 -24.23
C GLU A 74 -4.47 0.42 -23.17
N VAL A 75 -3.41 -0.35 -22.90
CA VAL A 75 -2.39 -0.01 -21.89
C VAL A 75 -1.54 1.20 -22.29
N GLY A 76 -1.32 1.43 -23.59
CA GLY A 76 -0.49 2.53 -24.10
C GLY A 76 -1.02 3.91 -23.66
N PRO A 77 -2.26 4.27 -24.06
CA PRO A 77 -2.89 5.53 -23.63
C PRO A 77 -2.95 5.70 -22.11
N ALA A 78 -3.23 4.62 -21.37
CA ALA A 78 -3.26 4.66 -19.91
C ALA A 78 -1.89 5.02 -19.29
N ARG A 79 -0.78 4.54 -19.88
CA ARG A 79 0.57 4.87 -19.42
C ARG A 79 0.97 6.31 -19.70
N GLU A 80 0.58 6.85 -20.85
CA GLU A 80 0.83 8.26 -21.16
C GLU A 80 0.01 9.19 -20.26
N GLU A 81 -1.24 8.84 -19.93
CA GLU A 81 -2.04 9.58 -18.96
C GLU A 81 -1.40 9.54 -17.57
N MET A 82 -0.97 8.36 -17.09
CA MET A 82 -0.27 8.23 -15.81
C MET A 82 0.98 9.11 -15.75
N ARG A 83 1.77 9.15 -16.84
CA ARG A 83 2.95 10.01 -16.93
C ARG A 83 2.58 11.50 -16.87
N SER A 84 1.52 11.89 -17.58
CA SER A 84 1.03 13.27 -17.60
C SER A 84 0.55 13.72 -16.22
N LEU A 85 -0.20 12.88 -15.51
CA LEU A 85 -0.69 13.16 -14.15
C LEU A 85 0.46 13.30 -13.13
N LEU A 86 1.52 12.49 -13.27
CA LEU A 86 2.72 12.62 -12.44
C LEU A 86 3.42 13.97 -12.69
N ILE A 87 3.57 14.36 -13.96
CA ILE A 87 4.20 15.64 -14.33
C ILE A 87 3.38 16.82 -13.81
N LEU A 88 2.04 16.78 -13.97
CA LEU A 88 1.13 17.79 -13.44
C LEU A 88 1.19 17.89 -11.91
N SER A 89 1.56 16.80 -11.23
CA SER A 89 1.76 16.76 -9.77
C SER A 89 3.15 17.26 -9.33
N GLY A 90 3.99 17.75 -10.25
CA GLY A 90 5.30 18.32 -9.96
C GLY A 90 6.48 17.34 -10.07
N VAL A 91 6.26 16.13 -10.59
CA VAL A 91 7.34 15.16 -10.87
C VAL A 91 8.03 15.53 -12.19
N SER A 92 9.36 15.45 -12.26
CA SER A 92 10.05 15.73 -13.52
C SER A 92 9.67 14.71 -14.61
N PRO A 93 9.71 15.08 -15.91
CA PRO A 93 9.47 14.13 -16.99
C PRO A 93 10.41 12.91 -16.96
N GLU A 94 11.64 13.09 -16.50
CA GLU A 94 12.63 12.03 -16.33
C GLU A 94 12.26 11.08 -15.19
N ALA A 95 11.93 11.63 -14.02
CA ALA A 95 11.55 10.85 -12.85
C ALA A 95 10.26 10.06 -13.08
N ALA A 96 9.26 10.66 -13.73
CA ALA A 96 8.02 9.97 -14.10
C ALA A 96 8.30 8.78 -15.03
N ALA A 97 9.15 8.97 -16.04
CA ALA A 97 9.54 7.90 -16.96
C ALA A 97 10.34 6.79 -16.25
N LYS A 98 11.27 7.14 -15.35
CA LYS A 98 12.02 6.18 -14.53
C LYS A 98 11.10 5.38 -13.61
N GLY A 99 10.20 6.06 -12.89
CA GLY A 99 9.24 5.45 -11.97
C GLY A 99 8.37 4.39 -12.63
N LEU A 100 7.76 4.73 -13.78
CA LEU A 100 6.90 3.80 -14.52
C LEU A 100 7.64 2.54 -15.00
N ARG A 101 8.96 2.62 -15.25
CA ARG A 101 9.78 1.44 -15.61
C ARG A 101 9.96 0.46 -14.46
N HIS A 102 9.72 0.84 -13.21
CA HIS A 102 9.81 -0.08 -12.08
C HIS A 102 8.58 -0.97 -11.92
N ILE A 103 7.45 -0.59 -12.53
CA ILE A 103 6.18 -1.32 -12.42
C ILE A 103 6.27 -2.63 -13.23
N GLY A 104 5.90 -3.75 -12.59
CA GLY A 104 5.80 -5.07 -13.24
C GLY A 104 7.12 -5.83 -13.41
N ARG A 105 8.29 -5.25 -13.12
CA ARG A 105 9.58 -5.94 -13.29
C ARG A 105 9.91 -6.89 -12.14
N ARG A 106 9.68 -6.47 -10.90
CA ARG A 106 9.86 -7.30 -9.70
C ARG A 106 8.85 -6.90 -8.64
N PRO A 107 7.94 -7.81 -8.23
CA PRO A 107 7.02 -7.50 -7.15
C PRO A 107 7.80 -7.25 -5.85
N ILE A 108 7.55 -6.10 -5.22
CA ILE A 108 8.04 -5.76 -3.89
C ILE A 108 6.85 -5.71 -2.92
N ALA A 109 7.08 -6.07 -1.65
CA ALA A 109 6.03 -6.16 -0.63
C ALA A 109 5.74 -4.82 0.08
N GLY A 110 6.12 -3.70 -0.55
CA GLY A 110 6.03 -2.33 -0.06
C GLY A 110 6.16 -1.36 -1.24
N ALA A 111 6.34 -0.07 -0.96
CA ALA A 111 6.52 0.96 -1.96
C ALA A 111 8.00 1.22 -2.26
N ALA A 112 8.33 1.54 -3.51
CA ALA A 112 9.61 2.14 -3.87
C ALA A 112 9.56 3.63 -3.57
N ILE A 113 10.64 4.19 -3.00
CA ILE A 113 10.75 5.64 -2.80
C ILE A 113 11.68 6.17 -3.87
N LEU A 114 11.21 7.14 -4.64
CA LEU A 114 11.93 7.73 -5.77
C LEU A 114 12.11 9.22 -5.55
N ASP A 115 13.26 9.75 -5.93
CA ASP A 115 13.47 11.19 -6.03
C ASP A 115 12.57 11.76 -7.14
N ALA A 116 11.82 12.83 -6.82
CA ALA A 116 10.84 13.41 -7.75
C ALA A 116 11.47 14.18 -8.92
N VAL A 117 12.76 14.52 -8.83
CA VAL A 117 13.51 15.25 -9.86
C VAL A 117 14.36 14.29 -10.67
N THR A 118 15.17 13.45 -10.03
CA THR A 118 16.11 12.56 -10.71
C THR A 118 15.53 11.18 -11.01
N GLY A 119 14.51 10.74 -10.26
CA GLY A 119 13.96 9.39 -10.37
C GLY A 119 14.83 8.30 -9.75
N ASP A 120 15.83 8.66 -8.95
CA ASP A 120 16.70 7.70 -8.27
C ASP A 120 15.98 7.04 -7.09
N ARG A 121 16.33 5.78 -6.80
CA ARG A 121 15.78 5.03 -5.66
C ARG A 121 16.41 5.52 -4.36
N LEU A 122 15.55 5.93 -3.42
CA LEU A 122 15.94 6.43 -2.10
C LEU A 122 15.61 5.45 -0.97
N ASP A 123 14.89 4.35 -1.25
CA ASP A 123 14.53 3.40 -0.18
C ASP A 123 15.73 2.55 0.27
N PRO A 124 15.90 2.33 1.58
CA PRO A 124 17.09 1.69 2.14
C PRO A 124 17.16 0.18 1.86
N LYS A 125 16.03 -0.44 1.49
CA LYS A 125 15.94 -1.89 1.18
C LYS A 125 15.14 -2.11 -0.11
N PRO A 126 15.77 -1.92 -1.28
CA PRO A 126 15.17 -2.08 -2.61
C PRO A 126 14.34 -3.35 -2.83
N SER A 127 14.74 -4.47 -2.23
CA SER A 127 14.06 -5.76 -2.37
C SER A 127 12.77 -5.88 -1.54
N LYS A 128 12.57 -5.03 -0.53
CA LYS A 128 11.39 -5.04 0.35
C LYS A 128 10.48 -3.84 0.13
N GLY A 129 11.06 -2.68 -0.19
CA GLY A 129 10.35 -1.39 -0.18
C GLY A 129 10.03 -0.89 1.22
N VAL A 130 9.35 0.25 1.29
CA VAL A 130 8.88 0.89 2.52
C VAL A 130 7.39 0.58 2.74
N ARG A 131 6.98 0.35 3.98
CA ARG A 131 5.58 0.17 4.35
C ARG A 131 5.06 1.45 5.00
N VAL A 132 3.87 1.88 4.58
CA VAL A 132 3.12 3.00 5.15
C VAL A 132 2.34 2.50 6.35
#